data_AF-A8TYF2-F1
#
_entry.id   AF-A8TYF2-F1
#
_cell.length_a   1.000
_cell.length_b   1.000
_cell.length_c   1.000
_cell.angle_alpha   90.00
_cell.angle_beta   90.00
_cell.angle_gamma   90.00
#
_symmetry.space_group_name_H-M   'P 1'
#
loop_
_entity.id
_entity.type
_entity.pdbx_description
1 polymer ?
#
loop_
_entity_poly.entity_id
_entity_poly.type
_entity_poly.pdbx_seq_one_letter_code
_entity_poly.pdbx_strand_id
1 'polypeptide(L)'
;MLGKCREVLRHVEENLKGESMTSVHALVSPGFWDKLIVHKRVEEAYKFFEANAGLNPLHQYLRTGFRFGGLAFEEYLCTVTLSTSQTDSLLTVGEGIAFPMGTTDTFRTFFAPANLMDAVGTYGQELYAYQIARENGTGIDVYSQSNPLPIVKRPALVVRLFSSN
;
A
#
# COMPACT_ATOMS: atom_id res chain seq x y z
N MET A 1 21.58 -0.15 10.24
CA MET A 1 20.40 0.55 9.68
C MET A 1 20.61 1.04 8.25
N LEU A 2 21.46 2.05 7.99
CA LEU A 2 21.67 2.59 6.63
C LEU A 2 22.12 1.52 5.60
N GLY A 3 22.97 0.57 6.02
CA GLY A 3 23.39 -0.55 5.18
C GLY A 3 22.23 -1.46 4.76
N LYS A 4 21.25 -1.68 5.66
CA LYS A 4 20.04 -2.46 5.39
C LYS A 4 19.09 -1.74 4.44
N CYS A 5 18.94 -0.42 4.59
CA CYS A 5 18.18 0.40 3.62
C CYS A 5 18.78 0.30 2.20
N ARG A 6 20.11 0.36 2.07
CA ARG A 6 20.80 0.20 0.77
C ARG A 6 20.70 -1.22 0.21
N GLU A 7 20.69 -2.24 1.07
CA GLU A 7 20.49 -3.63 0.64
C GLU A 7 19.11 -3.82 0.00
N VAL A 8 18.06 -3.24 0.60
CA VAL A 8 16.70 -3.25 0.03
C VAL A 8 16.68 -2.52 -1.32
N LEU A 9 17.29 -1.34 -1.42
CA LEU A 9 17.35 -0.61 -2.69
C LEU A 9 18.06 -1.41 -3.79
N ARG A 10 19.21 -2.02 -3.49
CA ARG A 10 19.95 -2.88 -4.43
C ARG A 10 19.11 -4.07 -4.87
N HIS A 11 18.40 -4.71 -3.93
CA HIS A 11 17.53 -5.83 -4.25
C HIS A 11 16.40 -5.42 -5.21
N VAL A 12 15.81 -4.25 -5.00
CA VAL A 12 14.76 -3.72 -5.91
C VAL A 12 15.37 -3.35 -7.27
N GLU A 13 16.53 -2.70 -7.30
CA GLU A 13 17.27 -2.34 -8.53
C GLU A 13 17.64 -3.56 -9.39
N GLU A 14 18.15 -4.62 -8.78
CA GLU A 14 18.50 -5.87 -9.48
C GLU A 14 17.26 -6.58 -10.06
N ASN A 15 16.11 -6.45 -9.39
CA ASN A 15 14.88 -7.12 -9.79
C ASN A 15 13.98 -6.30 -10.73
N LEU A 16 14.30 -5.02 -10.99
CA LEU A 16 13.53 -4.17 -11.91
C LEU A 16 13.60 -4.64 -13.37
N LYS A 17 14.69 -5.30 -13.79
CA LYS A 17 14.85 -6.02 -15.07
C LYS A 17 14.18 -5.32 -16.28
N GLY A 18 14.47 -4.03 -16.47
CA GLY A 18 13.96 -3.21 -17.58
C GLY A 18 12.76 -2.31 -17.26
N GLU A 19 12.27 -2.31 -16.02
CA GLU A 19 11.25 -1.39 -15.52
C GLU A 19 11.90 -0.15 -14.87
N SER A 20 11.22 1.01 -14.89
CA SER A 20 11.66 2.22 -14.18
C SER A 20 11.02 2.33 -12.80
N MET A 21 11.73 2.92 -11.84
CA MET A 21 11.15 3.35 -10.56
C MET A 21 11.52 4.81 -10.26
N THR A 22 10.63 5.51 -9.57
CA THR A 22 10.88 6.89 -9.12
C THR A 22 11.39 6.92 -7.67
N SER A 23 10.83 6.07 -6.82
CA SER A 23 11.19 5.97 -5.41
C SER A 23 10.75 4.63 -4.85
N VAL A 24 11.38 4.15 -3.78
CA VAL A 24 10.90 2.97 -3.05
C VAL A 24 10.18 3.42 -1.78
N HIS A 25 8.93 2.99 -1.66
CA HIS A 25 8.06 3.29 -0.52
C HIS A 25 7.98 2.08 0.40
N ALA A 26 8.06 2.31 1.70
CA ALA A 26 8.03 1.30 2.73
C ALA A 26 6.90 1.60 3.72
N LEU A 27 5.84 0.79 3.66
CA LEU A 27 4.77 0.82 4.65
C LEU A 27 5.21 0.03 5.87
N VAL A 28 5.13 0.63 7.05
CA VAL A 28 5.62 0.02 8.27
C VAL A 28 4.57 0.04 9.36
N SER A 29 4.59 -0.99 10.20
CA SER A 29 3.71 -1.10 11.37
C SER A 29 4.13 -0.11 12.45
N PRO A 30 3.23 0.30 13.35
CA PRO A 30 3.54 1.24 14.43
C PRO A 30 4.71 0.76 15.30
N GLY A 31 4.72 -0.52 15.67
CA GLY A 31 5.81 -1.10 16.45
C GLY A 31 7.15 -1.16 15.72
N PHE A 32 7.15 -1.18 14.38
CA PHE A 32 8.37 -1.01 13.59
C PHE A 32 8.81 0.46 13.56
N TRP A 33 7.86 1.38 13.42
CA TRP A 33 8.10 2.82 13.35
C TRP A 33 8.69 3.38 14.65
N ASP A 34 8.15 2.97 15.81
CA ASP A 34 8.68 3.36 17.12
C ASP A 34 10.16 2.96 17.27
N LYS A 35 10.50 1.73 16.87
CA LYS A 35 11.89 1.24 16.88
C LYS A 35 12.77 1.98 15.86
N LEU A 36 12.20 2.40 14.74
CA LEU A 36 12.91 3.15 13.69
C LEU A 36 13.35 4.53 14.21
N ILE A 37 12.45 5.26 14.88
CA ILE A 37 12.71 6.62 15.36
C ILE A 37 13.74 6.64 16.50
N VAL A 38 13.73 5.63 17.39
CA VAL A 38 14.65 5.56 18.54
C VAL A 38 16.12 5.40 18.13
N HIS A 39 16.40 4.96 16.90
CA HIS A 39 17.78 4.78 16.45
C HIS A 39 18.48 6.14 16.25
N LYS A 40 19.57 6.42 16.98
CA LYS A 40 20.31 7.71 16.97
C LYS A 40 20.52 8.36 15.59
N ARG A 41 20.93 7.57 14.58
CA ARG A 41 21.15 8.08 13.20
C ARG A 41 19.86 8.48 12.47
N VAL A 42 18.74 7.88 12.84
CA VAL A 42 17.42 8.24 12.31
C VAL A 42 16.88 9.43 13.08
N GLU A 43 17.06 9.49 14.39
CA GLU A 43 16.69 10.66 15.20
C GLU A 43 17.40 11.94 14.71
N GLU A 44 18.70 11.86 14.40
CA GLU A 44 19.44 12.97 13.79
C GLU A 44 18.84 13.35 12.42
N ALA A 45 18.61 12.37 11.54
CA ALA A 45 18.02 12.62 10.22
C ALA A 45 16.58 13.15 10.32
N TYR A 46 15.83 12.74 11.33
CA TYR A 46 14.48 13.18 11.62
C TYR A 46 14.46 14.63 12.08
N LYS A 47 15.37 15.01 12.99
CA LYS A 47 15.58 16.42 13.39
C LYS A 47 16.01 17.30 12.21
N PHE A 48 16.88 16.81 11.33
CA PHE A 48 17.25 17.54 10.11
C PHE A 48 16.10 17.66 9.10
N PHE A 49 15.25 16.64 9.01
CA PHE A 49 14.05 16.66 8.18
C PHE A 49 13.03 17.67 8.72
N GLU A 50 12.80 17.68 10.04
CA GLU A 50 11.95 18.65 10.74
C GLU A 50 12.46 20.09 10.53
N ALA A 51 13.78 20.31 10.66
CA ALA A 51 14.41 21.61 10.48
C ALA A 51 14.33 22.14 9.04
N ASN A 52 14.34 21.27 8.03
CA ASN A 52 14.28 21.67 6.60
C ASN A 52 12.85 21.68 6.03
N ALA A 53 11.92 20.90 6.58
CA ALA A 53 10.57 20.76 6.05
C ALA A 53 9.62 21.89 6.52
N GLY A 54 10.03 22.72 7.50
CA GLY A 54 9.15 23.76 8.07
C GLY A 54 7.84 23.21 8.66
N LEU A 55 7.78 21.89 8.88
CA LEU A 55 6.62 21.17 9.37
C LEU A 55 6.65 21.25 10.88
N ASN A 56 5.78 22.07 11.45
CA ASN A 56 5.61 22.14 12.90
C ASN A 56 5.15 20.75 13.40
N PRO A 57 5.93 20.08 14.28
CA PRO A 57 5.61 18.74 14.79
C PRO A 57 4.32 18.68 15.62
N LEU A 58 3.76 19.84 15.98
CA LEU A 58 2.50 19.99 16.72
C LEU A 58 1.25 20.13 15.82
N HIS A 59 1.41 20.39 14.51
CA HIS A 59 0.29 20.75 13.62
C HIS A 59 0.09 19.83 12.41
N GLN A 60 1.15 19.19 11.91
CA GLN A 60 1.07 18.33 10.71
C GLN A 60 1.36 16.88 11.07
N TYR A 61 0.30 16.06 10.99
CA TYR A 61 0.39 14.61 11.08
C TYR A 61 1.45 14.10 10.10
N LEU A 62 2.46 13.38 10.62
CA LEU A 62 3.59 12.78 9.90
C LEU A 62 3.21 11.65 8.92
N ARG A 63 1.98 11.61 8.43
CA ARG A 63 1.54 10.71 7.35
C ARG A 63 2.20 11.02 6.01
N THR A 64 2.77 12.21 5.83
CA THR A 64 3.65 12.52 4.70
C THR A 64 5.00 11.84 4.92
N GLY A 65 5.15 10.63 4.39
CA GLY A 65 6.26 9.70 4.67
C GLY A 65 7.66 10.31 4.81
N PHE A 66 8.40 9.76 5.78
CA PHE A 66 9.76 10.15 6.13
C PHE A 66 10.79 9.51 5.18
N ARG A 67 11.60 10.33 4.51
CA ARG A 67 12.64 9.82 3.61
C ARG A 67 13.95 9.57 4.34
N PHE A 68 14.40 8.31 4.37
CA PHE A 68 15.68 7.93 4.96
C PHE A 68 16.41 6.89 4.12
N GLY A 69 17.68 7.16 3.82
CA GLY A 69 18.54 6.21 3.09
C GLY A 69 18.03 5.84 1.68
N GLY A 70 17.26 6.71 1.04
CA GLY A 70 16.64 6.49 -0.28
C GLY A 70 15.29 5.79 -0.26
N LEU A 71 14.79 5.41 0.92
CA LEU A 71 13.45 4.84 1.14
C LEU A 71 12.53 5.90 1.73
N ALA A 72 11.28 5.95 1.28
CA ALA A 72 10.22 6.71 1.92
C ALA A 72 9.45 5.79 2.87
N PHE A 73 9.52 6.04 4.17
CA PHE A 73 8.81 5.27 5.18
C PHE A 73 7.50 5.95 5.56
N GLU A 74 6.41 5.21 5.59
CA GLU A 74 5.10 5.70 6.02
C GLU A 74 4.48 4.72 7.01
N GLU A 75 3.97 5.24 8.12
CA GLU A 75 3.27 4.45 9.12
C GLU A 75 1.88 4.06 8.60
N TYR A 76 1.62 2.76 8.53
CA TYR A 76 0.35 2.22 8.04
C TYR A 76 -0.48 1.63 9.18
N LEU A 77 -1.34 2.48 9.75
CA LEU A 77 -2.37 2.12 10.73
C LEU A 77 -3.66 1.75 10.01
N CYS A 78 -3.74 0.52 9.49
CA CYS A 78 -4.98 0.02 8.89
C CYS A 78 -5.44 -1.27 9.57
N THR A 79 -6.55 -1.14 10.30
CA THR A 79 -7.28 -2.24 10.92
C THR A 79 -8.52 -2.52 10.09
N VAL A 80 -8.78 -3.79 9.79
CA VAL A 80 -9.95 -4.22 9.05
C VAL A 80 -10.81 -5.10 9.95
N THR A 81 -12.11 -4.83 9.96
CA THR A 81 -13.10 -5.71 10.59
C THR A 81 -13.41 -6.86 9.64
N LEU A 82 -13.06 -8.07 10.05
CA LEU A 82 -13.39 -9.31 9.35
C LEU A 82 -14.89 -9.57 9.42
N SER A 83 -15.40 -10.42 8.52
CA SER A 83 -16.81 -10.87 8.54
C SER A 83 -17.19 -11.63 9.81
N THR A 84 -16.20 -12.06 10.60
CA THR A 84 -16.35 -12.68 11.93
C THR A 84 -16.47 -11.65 13.06
N SER A 85 -16.59 -10.36 12.74
CA SER A 85 -16.61 -9.23 13.69
C SER A 85 -15.32 -9.05 14.50
N GLN A 86 -14.24 -9.72 14.12
CA GLN A 86 -12.91 -9.51 14.70
C GLN A 86 -12.17 -8.42 13.95
N THR A 87 -11.46 -7.56 14.69
CA THR A 87 -10.58 -6.55 14.11
C THR A 87 -9.19 -7.14 13.94
N ASP A 88 -8.68 -7.14 12.71
CA ASP A 88 -7.32 -7.58 12.41
C ASP A 88 -6.51 -6.46 11.77
N SER A 89 -5.20 -6.45 12.01
CA SER A 89 -4.29 -5.47 11.41
C SER A 89 -3.78 -6.00 10.08
N LEU A 90 -3.86 -5.18 9.02
CA LEU A 90 -3.35 -5.59 7.69
C LEU A 90 -1.83 -5.82 7.67
N LEU A 91 -1.13 -5.21 8.62
CA LEU A 91 0.30 -5.37 8.81
C LEU A 91 0.56 -5.89 10.22
N THR A 92 1.25 -7.01 10.32
CA THR A 92 1.62 -7.62 11.61
C THR A 92 2.62 -6.75 12.35
N VAL A 93 2.60 -6.86 13.68
CA VAL A 93 3.42 -6.01 14.56
C VAL A 93 4.91 -6.26 14.31
N GLY A 94 5.65 -5.19 14.04
CA GLY A 94 7.09 -5.24 13.78
C GLY A 94 7.46 -5.61 12.34
N GLU A 95 6.48 -5.74 11.44
CA GLU A 95 6.69 -5.92 10.01
C GLU A 95 6.53 -4.61 9.22
N GLY A 96 7.12 -4.62 8.02
CA GLY A 96 6.94 -3.61 7.00
C GLY A 96 7.03 -4.22 5.60
N ILE A 97 6.53 -3.50 4.60
CA ILE A 97 6.56 -3.93 3.20
C ILE A 97 7.13 -2.78 2.38
N ALA A 98 8.23 -3.03 1.68
CA ALA A 98 8.82 -2.11 0.72
C ALA A 98 8.42 -2.48 -0.71
N PHE A 99 8.03 -1.48 -1.49
CA PHE A 99 7.66 -1.62 -2.89
C PHE A 99 8.10 -0.38 -3.71
N PRO A 100 8.45 -0.56 -4.99
CA PRO A 100 8.80 0.55 -5.87
C PRO A 100 7.54 1.30 -6.33
N MET A 101 7.62 2.63 -6.31
CA MET A 101 6.64 3.56 -6.86
C MET A 101 7.10 4.11 -8.20
N GLY A 102 6.15 4.50 -9.05
CA GLY A 102 6.45 5.00 -10.39
C GLY A 102 6.85 3.92 -11.40
N THR A 103 6.49 2.67 -11.12
CA THR A 103 6.59 1.57 -12.09
C THR A 103 5.45 1.67 -13.10
N THR A 104 5.71 1.31 -14.36
CA THR A 104 4.75 1.44 -15.46
C THR A 104 3.79 0.25 -15.49
N ASP A 105 4.29 -0.97 -15.25
CA ASP A 105 3.47 -2.19 -15.39
C ASP A 105 3.76 -3.24 -14.30
N THR A 106 4.12 -2.84 -13.08
CA THR A 106 4.39 -3.80 -11.98
C THR A 106 3.14 -4.18 -11.20
N PHE A 107 2.31 -3.19 -10.84
CA PHE A 107 1.09 -3.38 -10.06
C PHE A 107 -0.11 -3.09 -10.96
N ARG A 108 -0.94 -4.09 -11.22
CA ARG A 108 -2.11 -3.93 -12.08
C ARG A 108 -3.30 -4.71 -11.55
N THR A 109 -4.44 -4.04 -11.50
CA THR A 109 -5.73 -4.69 -11.23
C THR A 109 -6.40 -5.00 -12.55
N PHE A 110 -6.70 -6.27 -12.78
CA PHE A 110 -7.50 -6.71 -13.91
C PHE A 110 -8.94 -6.86 -13.46
N PHE A 111 -9.90 -6.47 -14.31
CA PHE A 111 -11.31 -6.61 -14.03
C PHE A 111 -11.91 -7.61 -15.00
N ALA A 112 -12.63 -8.59 -14.48
CA ALA A 112 -13.39 -9.53 -15.29
C ALA A 112 -14.81 -8.97 -15.56
N PRO A 113 -15.46 -9.39 -16.66
CA PRO A 113 -16.86 -9.06 -16.90
C PRO A 113 -17.77 -9.54 -15.75
N ALA A 114 -18.93 -8.88 -15.57
CA ALA A 114 -19.93 -9.33 -14.63
C ALA A 114 -20.55 -10.67 -15.05
N ASN A 115 -21.06 -11.42 -14.07
CA ASN A 115 -21.80 -12.66 -14.29
C ASN A 115 -23.27 -12.36 -14.62
N LEU A 116 -23.50 -11.39 -15.51
CA LEU A 116 -24.81 -10.96 -15.97
C LEU A 116 -24.93 -11.30 -17.45
N MET A 117 -26.12 -11.71 -17.90
CA MET A 117 -26.35 -12.06 -19.31
C MET A 117 -26.01 -10.90 -20.25
N ASP A 118 -26.29 -9.66 -19.84
CA ASP A 118 -25.99 -8.46 -20.63
C ASP A 118 -24.50 -8.14 -20.71
N ALA A 119 -23.70 -8.65 -19.76
CA ALA A 119 -22.26 -8.43 -19.70
C ALA A 119 -21.46 -9.55 -20.41
N VAL A 120 -22.13 -10.58 -20.94
CA VAL A 120 -21.47 -11.69 -21.64
C VAL A 120 -20.76 -11.16 -22.90
N GLY A 121 -19.45 -11.42 -22.98
CA GLY A 121 -18.63 -10.98 -24.12
C GLY A 121 -18.24 -9.49 -24.11
N THR A 122 -18.62 -8.74 -23.07
CA THR A 122 -18.20 -7.34 -22.88
C THR A 122 -16.84 -7.25 -22.19
N TYR A 123 -16.18 -6.09 -22.29
CA TYR A 123 -14.97 -5.83 -21.52
C TYR A 123 -15.31 -5.68 -20.03
N GLY A 124 -14.41 -6.16 -19.16
CA GLY A 124 -14.53 -6.01 -17.71
C GLY A 124 -14.52 -4.55 -17.28
N GLN A 125 -15.45 -4.18 -16.42
CA GLN A 125 -15.56 -2.87 -15.78
C GLN A 125 -15.29 -2.99 -14.27
N GLU A 126 -14.90 -1.88 -13.67
CA GLU A 126 -14.56 -1.83 -12.24
C GLU A 126 -15.76 -2.10 -11.35
N LEU A 127 -16.94 -1.63 -11.75
CA LEU A 127 -18.18 -1.81 -11.02
C LEU A 127 -19.36 -1.86 -11.99
N TYR A 128 -20.18 -2.89 -11.84
CA TYR A 128 -21.47 -3.00 -12.50
C TYR A 128 -22.56 -2.71 -11.49
N ALA A 129 -23.52 -1.87 -11.84
CA ALA A 129 -24.68 -1.57 -11.02
C ALA A 129 -25.94 -1.73 -11.89
N TYR A 130 -26.86 -2.57 -11.44
CA TYR A 130 -28.11 -2.86 -12.12
C TYR A 130 -29.28 -2.51 -11.21
N GLN A 131 -30.31 -1.88 -11.77
CA GLN A 131 -31.50 -1.45 -11.05
C GLN A 131 -32.67 -2.31 -11.49
N ILE A 132 -33.24 -3.07 -10.56
CA ILE A 132 -34.38 -3.95 -10.78
C ILE A 132 -35.58 -3.32 -10.07
N ALA A 133 -36.56 -2.85 -10.83
CA ALA A 133 -37.83 -2.44 -10.25
C ALA A 133 -38.51 -3.65 -9.62
N ARG A 134 -38.94 -3.55 -8.35
CA ARG A 134 -39.68 -4.63 -7.69
C ARG A 134 -41.02 -4.83 -8.36
N GLU A 135 -41.43 -6.09 -8.50
CA GLU A 135 -42.70 -6.47 -9.15
C GLU A 135 -43.93 -5.81 -8.53
N ASN A 136 -43.88 -5.51 -7.23
CA ASN A 136 -44.97 -4.85 -6.51
C ASN A 136 -44.98 -3.30 -6.66
N GLY A 137 -44.09 -2.72 -7.46
CA GLY A 137 -43.99 -1.27 -7.68
C GLY A 137 -43.54 -0.45 -6.46
N THR A 138 -43.13 -1.11 -5.37
CA THR A 138 -42.83 -0.44 -4.09
C THR A 138 -41.38 0.04 -3.96
N GLY A 139 -40.49 -0.31 -4.89
CA GLY A 139 -39.09 0.06 -4.80
C GLY A 139 -38.22 -0.44 -5.95
N ILE A 140 -36.93 -0.08 -5.87
CA ILE A 140 -35.88 -0.48 -6.81
C ILE A 140 -34.81 -1.22 -6.02
N ASP A 141 -34.52 -2.45 -6.41
CA ASP A 141 -33.39 -3.22 -5.90
C ASP A 141 -32.15 -2.89 -6.74
N VAL A 142 -31.04 -2.58 -6.06
CA VAL A 142 -29.77 -2.31 -6.71
C VAL A 142 -28.89 -3.53 -6.55
N TYR A 143 -28.55 -4.16 -7.67
CA TYR A 143 -27.58 -5.24 -7.72
C TYR A 143 -26.23 -4.69 -8.18
N SER A 144 -25.22 -4.79 -7.33
CA SER A 144 -23.86 -4.40 -7.67
C SER A 144 -22.92 -5.60 -7.72
N GLN A 145 -22.07 -5.63 -8.74
CA GLN A 145 -21.04 -6.65 -8.89
C GLN A 145 -19.71 -6.01 -9.29
N SER A 146 -18.62 -6.49 -8.71
CA SER A 146 -17.26 -6.16 -9.11
C SER A 146 -16.41 -7.43 -9.02
N ASN A 147 -15.62 -7.70 -10.07
CA ASN A 147 -14.73 -8.85 -10.14
C ASN A 147 -13.27 -8.40 -10.34
N PRO A 148 -12.64 -7.76 -9.33
CA PRO A 148 -11.26 -7.30 -9.41
C PRO A 148 -10.27 -8.43 -9.09
N LEU A 149 -9.19 -8.51 -9.85
CA LEU A 149 -8.03 -9.35 -9.57
C LEU A 149 -6.76 -8.48 -9.56
N PRO A 150 -6.31 -8.03 -8.37
CA PRO A 150 -5.04 -7.33 -8.23
C PRO A 150 -3.89 -8.31 -8.41
N ILE A 151 -3.01 -8.03 -9.38
CA ILE A 151 -1.82 -8.84 -9.68
C ILE A 151 -0.56 -7.99 -9.57
N VAL A 152 0.45 -8.56 -8.91
CA VAL A 152 1.83 -8.07 -8.97
C VAL A 152 2.56 -8.85 -10.05
N LYS A 153 2.81 -8.24 -11.21
CA LYS A 153 3.47 -8.91 -12.34
C LYS A 153 4.92 -9.29 -12.02
N ARG A 154 5.54 -8.59 -11.07
CA ARG A 154 6.91 -8.83 -10.60
C ARG A 154 6.94 -8.92 -9.07
N PRO A 155 6.58 -10.08 -8.49
CA PRO A 155 6.47 -10.22 -7.04
C PRO A 155 7.80 -10.02 -6.30
N ALA A 156 8.94 -10.28 -6.96
CA ALA A 156 10.27 -10.08 -6.39
C ALA A 156 10.62 -8.61 -6.06
N LEU A 157 9.85 -7.65 -6.58
CA LEU A 157 10.01 -6.23 -6.25
C LEU A 157 9.44 -5.85 -4.87
N VAL A 158 8.62 -6.72 -4.29
CA VAL A 158 8.01 -6.50 -2.98
C VAL A 158 8.89 -7.18 -1.93
N VAL A 159 9.48 -6.39 -1.04
CA VAL A 159 10.39 -6.87 0.00
C VAL A 159 9.74 -6.73 1.36
N ARG A 160 9.65 -7.84 2.11
CA ARG A 160 9.21 -7.81 3.51
C ARG A 160 10.37 -7.35 4.40
N LEU A 161 10.08 -6.38 5.25
CA LEU A 161 10.98 -5.83 6.24
C LEU A 161 10.55 -6.34 7.62
N PHE A 162 11.53 -6.69 8.44
CA PHE A 162 11.29 -7.11 9.82
C PHE A 162 12.14 -6.25 10.74
N SER A 163 11.53 -5.73 11.81
CA SER A 163 12.30 -5.14 12.91
C SER A 163 12.88 -6.26 13.75
N SER A 164 14.20 -6.40 13.74
CA SER A 164 14.89 -7.22 14.74
C SER A 164 14.86 -6.48 16.09
N ASN A 165 14.58 -7.21 17.17
CA ASN A 165 14.77 -6.72 18.54
C ASN A 165 16.22 -6.30 18.80
#